data_AF-A0A7S1JVC3-F1
#
_entry.id   AF-A0A7S1JVC3-F1
#
_cell.length_a   1.000
_cell.length_b   1.000
_cell.length_c   1.000
_cell.angle_alpha   90.00
_cell.angle_beta   90.00
_cell.angle_gamma   90.00
#
_symmetry.space_group_name_H-M   'P 1'
#
loop_
_entity.id
_entity.type
_entity.pdbx_description
1 polymer ?
#
loop_
_entity_poly.entity_id
_entity_poly.type
_entity_poly.pdbx_seq_one_letter_code
_entity_poly.pdbx_strand_id
1 'polypeptide(L)'
;GAFLSVAQTLRRVNAITRMSNLSMDERQLLNSFIQQPNMKGGYAAQSGEILGILKQMLAEFDKDLNGAVTHEEEAKAAFEELTAAKNEEIMAAEKAVESKQVQLADATKILADSEDDIEDTTRSLEENKKFVANMATDCKTKADEWEDRQKVRAQEMAAISETIKILNDDDALDLFKKTLPPPNQEEAPALIQTGSNPRQSAYEMLMDTAKEFKKPQLAALAMRVRSGAINMDGVKKMIQKMIGVLGQEQKTDDKQKDWCVAETHKNANKKDDTETQITDLETKLSKLKEKVDVLTEEIATVTQEIKDLDESVKDATEQRQQEKKEFTQEMSELNLAKALLNKA
;
A
#
# COMPACT_ATOMS: atom_id res chain seq x y z
N GLY A 1 57.17 7.89 -11.75
CA GLY A 1 58.50 7.46 -11.29
C GLY A 1 59.09 6.34 -12.14
N ALA A 2 58.47 5.16 -12.16
CA ALA A 2 59.00 3.97 -12.85
C ALA A 2 58.59 3.83 -14.34
N PHE A 3 57.47 4.41 -14.78
CA PHE A 3 57.01 4.28 -16.18
C PHE A 3 57.80 5.13 -17.20
N LEU A 4 58.39 6.25 -16.77
CA LEU A 4 59.28 7.06 -17.61
C LEU A 4 60.62 6.37 -17.90
N SER A 5 61.14 5.55 -16.96
CA SER A 5 62.34 4.74 -17.23
C SER A 5 62.01 3.55 -18.13
N VAL A 6 60.86 2.91 -17.92
CA VAL A 6 60.37 1.79 -18.75
C VAL A 6 60.12 2.22 -20.20
N ALA A 7 59.54 3.40 -20.44
CA ALA A 7 59.32 3.96 -21.78
C ALA A 7 60.63 4.39 -22.48
N GLN A 8 61.60 4.94 -21.74
CA GLN A 8 62.93 5.23 -22.29
C GLN A 8 63.73 3.94 -22.56
N THR A 9 63.61 2.90 -21.72
CA THR A 9 64.18 1.59 -22.00
C THR A 9 63.43 0.85 -23.11
N LEU A 10 62.12 1.01 -23.29
CA LEU A 10 61.38 0.41 -24.42
C LEU A 10 61.68 1.11 -25.74
N ARG A 11 61.92 2.43 -25.75
CA ARG A 11 62.41 3.14 -26.95
C ARG A 11 63.84 2.75 -27.30
N ARG A 12 64.72 2.56 -26.30
CA ARG A 12 66.09 2.05 -26.52
C ARG A 12 66.10 0.57 -26.89
N VAL A 13 65.26 -0.24 -26.27
CA VAL A 13 65.08 -1.66 -26.61
C VAL A 13 64.49 -1.74 -28.01
N ASN A 14 63.40 -1.07 -28.38
CA ASN A 14 62.88 -1.09 -29.76
C ASN A 14 63.86 -0.57 -30.82
N ALA A 15 64.69 0.43 -30.52
CA ALA A 15 65.78 0.85 -31.42
C ALA A 15 66.88 -0.23 -31.54
N ILE A 16 67.24 -0.88 -30.43
CA ILE A 16 68.19 -2.01 -30.40
C ILE A 16 67.57 -3.29 -30.98
N THR A 17 66.25 -3.48 -30.89
CA THR A 17 65.51 -4.64 -31.39
C THR A 17 65.32 -4.50 -32.91
N ARG A 18 65.15 -3.28 -33.42
CA ARG A 18 65.24 -2.98 -34.86
C ARG A 18 66.66 -3.16 -35.41
N MET A 19 67.70 -2.93 -34.61
CA MET A 19 69.07 -3.36 -34.94
C MET A 19 69.30 -4.86 -34.74
N SER A 20 68.53 -5.52 -33.87
CA SER A 20 68.68 -6.96 -33.60
C SER A 20 67.98 -7.85 -34.61
N ASN A 21 67.01 -7.31 -35.37
CA ASN A 21 66.34 -8.00 -36.47
C ASN A 21 67.11 -7.94 -37.80
N LEU A 22 68.32 -7.38 -37.82
CA LEU A 22 69.25 -7.60 -38.93
C LEU A 22 69.63 -9.10 -38.94
N SER A 23 69.35 -9.76 -40.06
CA SER A 23 69.82 -11.11 -40.35
C SER A 23 71.34 -11.21 -40.14
N MET A 24 71.84 -12.43 -39.88
CA MET A 24 73.29 -12.67 -39.76
C MET A 24 74.07 -12.09 -40.95
N ASP A 25 73.48 -12.11 -42.14
CA ASP A 25 74.06 -11.57 -43.37
C ASP A 25 74.16 -10.03 -43.34
N GLU A 26 73.12 -9.32 -42.87
CA GLU A 26 73.12 -7.86 -42.79
C GLU A 26 74.09 -7.33 -41.71
N ARG A 27 74.26 -8.08 -40.60
CA ARG A 27 75.28 -7.76 -39.59
C ARG A 27 76.70 -8.01 -40.09
N GLN A 28 76.89 -9.05 -40.90
CA GLN A 28 78.18 -9.36 -41.52
C GLN A 28 78.53 -8.33 -42.60
N LEU A 29 77.53 -7.82 -43.34
CA LEU A 29 77.69 -6.73 -44.30
C LEU A 29 78.12 -5.43 -43.60
N LEU A 30 77.42 -5.04 -42.52
CA LEU A 30 77.75 -3.84 -41.74
C LEU A 30 79.13 -3.93 -41.08
N ASN A 31 79.49 -5.10 -40.53
CA ASN A 31 80.83 -5.32 -39.96
C ASN A 31 81.93 -5.32 -41.03
N SER A 32 81.67 -5.84 -42.24
CA SER A 32 82.61 -5.77 -43.35
C SER A 32 82.85 -4.34 -43.84
N PHE A 33 81.83 -3.48 -43.70
CA PHE A 33 81.90 -2.06 -44.06
C PHE A 33 82.67 -1.22 -43.03
N ILE A 34 82.57 -1.58 -41.74
CA ILE A 34 83.31 -0.90 -40.65
C ILE A 34 84.77 -1.37 -40.56
N GLN A 35 85.10 -2.58 -41.02
CA GLN A 35 86.42 -3.19 -40.88
C GLN A 35 87.39 -2.98 -42.05
N GLN A 36 87.12 -2.16 -43.06
CA GLN A 36 88.11 -1.88 -44.12
C GLN A 36 88.96 -0.62 -43.82
N PRO A 37 90.25 -0.75 -43.44
CA PRO A 37 91.17 0.36 -43.40
C PRO A 37 91.81 0.55 -44.78
N ASN A 38 91.63 1.75 -45.35
CA ASN A 38 92.44 2.32 -46.43
C ASN A 38 92.43 1.59 -47.79
N MET A 39 91.56 2.04 -48.71
CA MET A 39 91.88 2.01 -50.16
C MET A 39 91.93 3.42 -50.74
N LYS A 40 93.16 3.88 -51.01
CA LYS A 40 93.45 4.92 -51.99
C LYS A 40 93.29 4.29 -53.39
N GLY A 41 92.20 4.58 -54.09
CA GLY A 41 92.03 4.21 -55.49
C GLY A 41 90.59 4.35 -55.97
N GLY A 42 90.35 5.28 -56.91
CA GLY A 42 89.20 5.30 -57.83
C GLY A 42 87.80 5.28 -57.24
N TYR A 43 87.17 6.45 -57.13
CA TYR A 43 85.72 6.62 -56.92
C TYR A 43 84.95 6.05 -58.13
N ALA A 44 84.69 4.75 -58.15
CA ALA A 44 83.98 4.07 -59.21
C ALA A 44 82.81 3.25 -58.64
N ALA A 45 81.59 3.72 -58.93
CA ALA A 45 80.32 2.98 -58.93
C ALA A 45 79.71 2.44 -57.62
N GLN A 46 80.01 3.01 -56.44
CA GLN A 46 79.24 2.73 -55.19
C GLN A 46 77.94 3.55 -55.05
N SER A 47 77.75 4.60 -55.85
CA SER A 47 76.61 5.51 -55.72
C SER A 47 75.26 4.92 -56.14
N GLY A 48 75.24 3.96 -57.08
CA GLY A 48 74.01 3.36 -57.60
C GLY A 48 73.31 2.40 -56.64
N GLU A 49 74.08 1.63 -55.88
CA GLU A 49 73.58 0.68 -54.87
C GLU A 49 73.04 1.44 -53.64
N ILE A 50 73.74 2.50 -53.22
CA ILE A 50 73.28 3.43 -52.17
C ILE A 50 71.98 4.14 -52.58
N LEU A 51 71.87 4.60 -53.84
CA LEU A 51 70.63 5.18 -54.37
C LEU A 51 69.46 4.17 -54.41
N GLY A 52 69.75 2.89 -54.66
CA GLY A 52 68.76 1.81 -54.59
C GLY A 52 68.20 1.64 -53.19
N ILE A 53 69.07 1.58 -52.18
CA ILE A 53 68.67 1.48 -50.76
C ILE A 53 67.88 2.71 -50.34
N LEU A 54 68.31 3.93 -50.69
CA LEU A 54 67.58 5.17 -50.36
C LEU A 54 66.19 5.21 -51.01
N LYS A 55 66.05 4.74 -52.25
CA LYS A 55 64.74 4.60 -52.92
C LYS A 55 63.85 3.56 -52.25
N GLN A 56 64.42 2.43 -51.81
CA GLN A 56 63.67 1.42 -51.07
C GLN A 56 63.20 1.98 -49.71
N MET A 57 64.08 2.66 -48.97
CA MET A 57 63.71 3.34 -47.71
C MET A 57 62.60 4.37 -47.94
N LEU A 58 62.66 5.15 -49.03
CA LEU A 58 61.62 6.11 -49.37
C LEU A 58 60.28 5.41 -49.66
N ALA A 59 60.29 4.30 -50.39
CA ALA A 59 59.09 3.50 -50.65
C ALA A 59 58.51 2.86 -49.37
N GLU A 60 59.36 2.41 -48.45
CA GLU A 60 58.95 1.90 -47.14
C GLU A 60 58.34 3.01 -46.26
N PHE A 61 58.98 4.19 -46.16
CA PHE A 61 58.41 5.33 -45.43
C PHE A 61 57.09 5.83 -46.05
N ASP A 62 56.94 5.79 -47.38
CA ASP A 62 55.68 6.09 -48.04
C ASP A 62 54.58 5.08 -47.72
N LYS A 63 54.94 3.79 -47.65
CA LYS A 63 54.02 2.74 -47.25
C LYS A 63 53.62 2.89 -45.78
N ASP A 64 54.57 3.13 -44.89
CA ASP A 64 54.34 3.32 -43.46
C ASP A 64 53.48 4.55 -43.19
N LEU A 65 53.71 5.66 -43.89
CA LEU A 65 52.91 6.88 -43.78
C LEU A 65 51.46 6.64 -44.21
N ASN A 66 51.25 5.98 -45.35
CA ASN A 66 49.89 5.65 -45.79
C ASN A 66 49.21 4.65 -44.86
N GLY A 67 49.94 3.64 -44.37
CA GLY A 67 49.44 2.67 -43.41
C GLY A 67 49.04 3.29 -42.07
N ALA A 68 49.86 4.21 -41.56
CA ALA A 68 49.56 4.96 -40.33
C ALA A 68 48.30 5.82 -40.50
N VAL A 69 48.15 6.51 -41.65
CA VAL A 69 46.94 7.30 -41.94
C VAL A 69 45.69 6.40 -42.00
N THR A 70 45.75 5.26 -42.69
CA THR A 70 44.59 4.36 -42.76
C THR A 70 44.21 3.80 -41.39
N HIS A 71 45.19 3.40 -40.57
CA HIS A 71 44.91 2.90 -39.22
C HIS A 71 44.35 3.97 -38.30
N GLU A 72 44.80 5.22 -38.43
CA GLU A 72 44.26 6.35 -37.66
C GLU A 72 42.81 6.66 -38.07
N GLU A 73 42.47 6.58 -39.36
CA GLU A 73 41.10 6.75 -39.85
C GLU A 73 40.16 5.64 -39.32
N GLU A 74 40.62 4.38 -39.37
CA GLU A 74 39.90 3.23 -38.80
C GLU A 74 39.69 3.37 -37.28
N ALA A 75 40.76 3.71 -36.54
CA ALA A 75 40.70 3.90 -35.09
C ALA A 75 39.79 5.07 -34.70
N LYS A 76 39.80 6.16 -35.47
CA LYS A 76 38.90 7.30 -35.26
C LYS A 76 37.45 6.90 -35.49
N ALA A 77 37.15 6.19 -36.58
CA ALA A 77 35.78 5.75 -36.87
C ALA A 77 35.26 4.79 -35.79
N ALA A 78 36.07 3.82 -35.36
CA ALA A 78 35.72 2.90 -34.30
C ALA A 78 35.49 3.61 -32.95
N PHE A 79 36.31 4.61 -32.62
CA PHE A 79 36.12 5.42 -31.41
C PHE A 79 34.84 6.25 -31.44
N GLU A 80 34.53 6.89 -32.58
CA GLU A 80 33.30 7.67 -32.76
C GLU A 80 32.05 6.78 -32.63
N GLU A 81 32.07 5.59 -33.23
CA GLU A 81 30.98 4.61 -33.12
C GLU A 81 30.80 4.11 -31.68
N LEU A 82 31.89 3.72 -31.00
CA LEU A 82 31.85 3.24 -29.63
C LEU A 82 31.34 4.33 -28.67
N THR A 83 31.82 5.56 -28.82
CA THR A 83 31.41 6.70 -27.99
C THR A 83 29.94 7.05 -28.21
N ALA A 84 29.47 7.01 -29.46
CA ALA A 84 28.06 7.22 -29.77
C ALA A 84 27.18 6.14 -29.11
N ALA A 85 27.53 4.86 -29.27
CA ALA A 85 26.80 3.75 -28.66
C ALA A 85 26.77 3.84 -27.12
N LYS A 86 27.90 4.18 -26.49
CA LYS A 86 28.00 4.34 -25.03
C LYS A 86 27.18 5.52 -24.53
N ASN A 87 27.18 6.65 -25.24
CA ASN A 87 26.33 7.79 -24.88
C ASN A 87 24.84 7.48 -25.03
N GLU A 88 24.45 6.71 -26.05
CA GLU A 88 23.07 6.23 -26.19
C GLU A 88 22.67 5.30 -25.04
N GLU A 89 23.58 4.40 -24.63
CA GLU A 89 23.39 3.52 -23.47
C GLU A 89 23.21 4.32 -22.18
N ILE A 90 24.06 5.32 -21.92
CA ILE A 90 23.95 6.23 -20.77
C ILE A 90 22.60 6.95 -20.78
N MET A 91 22.21 7.56 -21.91
CA MET A 91 20.93 8.27 -22.01
C MET A 91 19.72 7.35 -21.78
N ALA A 92 19.79 6.11 -22.25
CA ALA A 92 18.74 5.12 -22.01
C ALA A 92 18.67 4.73 -20.52
N ALA A 93 19.83 4.52 -19.88
CA ALA A 93 19.93 4.23 -18.46
C ALA A 93 19.44 5.39 -17.59
N GLU A 94 19.81 6.64 -17.91
CA GLU A 94 19.32 7.84 -17.22
C GLU A 94 17.79 7.94 -17.27
N LYS A 95 17.19 7.75 -18.44
CA LYS A 95 15.72 7.71 -18.58
C LYS A 95 15.08 6.58 -17.77
N ALA A 96 15.73 5.42 -17.70
CA ALA A 96 15.26 4.32 -16.89
C ALA A 96 15.31 4.67 -15.39
N VAL A 97 16.37 5.35 -14.93
CA VAL A 97 16.48 5.87 -13.55
C VAL A 97 15.38 6.86 -13.26
N GLU A 98 15.16 7.86 -14.12
CA GLU A 98 14.09 8.85 -13.94
C GLU A 98 12.71 8.17 -13.84
N SER A 99 12.42 7.22 -14.74
CA SER A 99 11.16 6.48 -14.70
C SER A 99 10.99 5.67 -13.41
N LYS A 100 12.05 4.99 -12.96
CA LYS A 100 12.03 4.22 -11.70
C LYS A 100 11.91 5.11 -10.48
N GLN A 101 12.53 6.29 -10.47
CA GLN A 101 12.39 7.27 -9.39
C GLN A 101 10.94 7.76 -9.26
N VAL A 102 10.25 8.01 -10.39
CA VAL A 102 8.82 8.34 -10.37
C VAL A 102 8.01 7.18 -9.79
N GLN A 103 8.27 5.95 -10.24
CA GLN A 103 7.59 4.76 -9.70
C GLN A 103 7.85 4.54 -8.20
N LEU A 104 9.07 4.82 -7.74
CA LEU A 104 9.44 4.74 -6.32
C LEU A 104 8.70 5.80 -5.51
N ALA A 105 8.61 7.03 -6.01
CA ALA A 105 7.88 8.11 -5.36
C ALA A 105 6.38 7.77 -5.25
N ASP A 106 5.77 7.28 -6.33
CA ASP A 106 4.37 6.84 -6.33
C ASP A 106 4.14 5.67 -5.38
N ALA A 107 5.01 4.65 -5.40
CA ALA A 107 4.90 3.49 -4.51
C ALA A 107 5.06 3.89 -3.04
N THR A 108 6.01 4.79 -2.73
CA THR A 108 6.24 5.29 -1.37
C THR A 108 5.05 6.10 -0.87
N LYS A 109 4.45 6.94 -1.72
CA LYS A 109 3.24 7.67 -1.38
C LYS A 109 2.08 6.72 -1.09
N ILE A 110 1.82 5.78 -1.99
CA ILE A 110 0.72 4.80 -1.81
C ILE A 110 0.95 3.97 -0.55
N LEU A 111 2.21 3.65 -0.23
CA LEU A 111 2.57 2.94 0.99
C LEU A 111 2.23 3.76 2.25
N ALA A 112 2.58 5.05 2.28
CA ALA A 112 2.22 5.93 3.39
C ALA A 112 0.70 6.08 3.53
N ASP A 113 0.00 6.33 2.42
CA ASP A 113 -1.48 6.42 2.41
C ASP A 113 -2.11 5.10 2.91
N SER A 114 -1.54 3.95 2.55
CA SER A 114 -2.03 2.63 3.00
C SER A 114 -1.74 2.34 4.47
N GLU A 115 -0.62 2.86 5.01
CA GLU A 115 -0.29 2.76 6.44
C GLU A 115 -1.31 3.56 7.28
N ASP A 116 -1.62 4.78 6.86
CA ASP A 116 -2.64 5.63 7.49
C ASP A 116 -4.04 4.98 7.42
N ASP A 117 -4.43 4.45 6.25
CA ASP A 117 -5.72 3.75 6.07
C ASP A 117 -5.87 2.54 7.00
N ILE A 118 -4.79 1.76 7.20
CA ILE A 118 -4.79 0.63 8.13
C ILE A 118 -4.94 1.10 9.57
N GLU A 119 -4.23 2.16 9.97
CA GLU A 119 -4.34 2.72 11.32
C GLU A 119 -5.78 3.17 11.60
N ASP A 120 -6.36 3.97 10.71
CA ASP A 120 -7.72 4.49 10.82
C ASP A 120 -8.78 3.38 10.83
N THR A 121 -8.61 2.38 9.96
CA THR A 121 -9.53 1.24 9.88
C THR A 121 -9.42 0.34 11.12
N THR A 122 -8.20 0.13 11.63
CA THR A 122 -7.97 -0.66 12.85
C THR A 122 -8.57 0.02 14.07
N ARG A 123 -8.40 1.35 14.20
CA ARG A 123 -9.03 2.15 15.25
C ARG A 123 -10.55 2.05 15.18
N SER A 124 -11.12 2.22 13.99
CA SER A 124 -12.57 2.10 13.76
C SER A 124 -13.08 0.69 14.09
N LEU A 125 -12.31 -0.36 13.75
CA LEU A 125 -12.65 -1.73 14.09
C LEU A 125 -12.65 -1.96 15.61
N GLU A 126 -11.68 -1.42 16.35
CA GLU A 126 -11.63 -1.54 17.80
C GLU A 126 -12.85 -0.89 18.48
N GLU A 127 -13.23 0.31 18.01
CA GLU A 127 -14.44 1.00 18.47
C GLU A 127 -15.71 0.19 18.14
N ASN A 128 -15.81 -0.34 16.91
CA ASN A 128 -16.93 -1.19 16.51
C ASN A 128 -16.99 -2.49 17.31
N LYS A 129 -15.86 -3.10 17.65
CA LYS A 129 -15.79 -4.28 18.53
C LYS A 129 -16.36 -3.98 19.92
N LYS A 130 -15.99 -2.84 20.50
CA LYS A 130 -16.53 -2.38 21.79
C LYS A 130 -18.03 -2.12 21.68
N PHE A 131 -18.47 -1.46 20.61
CA PHE A 131 -19.89 -1.19 20.37
C PHE A 131 -20.70 -2.48 20.23
N VAL A 132 -20.24 -3.46 19.45
CA VAL A 132 -20.91 -4.77 19.29
C VAL A 132 -20.99 -5.52 20.62
N ALA A 133 -19.92 -5.51 21.43
CA ALA A 133 -19.92 -6.16 22.73
C ALA A 133 -20.92 -5.51 23.72
N ASN A 134 -20.96 -4.17 23.76
CA ASN A 134 -21.92 -3.43 24.58
C ASN A 134 -23.35 -3.69 24.09
N MET A 135 -23.59 -3.59 22.79
CA MET A 135 -24.91 -3.82 22.20
C MET A 135 -25.40 -5.25 22.44
N ALA A 136 -24.53 -6.26 22.36
CA ALA A 136 -24.88 -7.64 22.68
C ALA A 136 -25.30 -7.80 24.16
N THR A 137 -24.60 -7.13 25.08
CA THR A 137 -24.92 -7.14 26.52
C THR A 137 -26.25 -6.44 26.80
N ASP A 138 -26.47 -5.28 26.22
CA ASP A 138 -27.72 -4.51 26.35
C ASP A 138 -28.89 -5.29 25.76
N CYS A 139 -28.72 -5.85 24.55
CA CYS A 139 -29.70 -6.71 23.90
C CYS A 139 -30.08 -7.93 24.74
N LYS A 140 -29.09 -8.61 25.35
CA LYS A 140 -29.35 -9.74 26.24
C LYS A 140 -30.16 -9.31 27.47
N THR A 141 -29.73 -8.24 28.13
CA THR A 141 -30.43 -7.69 29.30
C THR A 141 -31.88 -7.32 28.95
N LYS A 142 -32.09 -6.69 27.79
CA LYS A 142 -33.43 -6.33 27.30
C LYS A 142 -34.26 -7.53 26.89
N ALA A 143 -33.66 -8.60 26.37
CA ALA A 143 -34.35 -9.84 26.07
C ALA A 143 -34.82 -10.55 27.34
N ASP A 144 -33.99 -10.60 28.38
CA ASP A 144 -34.35 -11.18 29.69
C ASP A 144 -35.49 -10.36 30.33
N GLU A 145 -35.35 -9.02 30.36
CA GLU A 145 -36.43 -8.14 30.82
C GLU A 145 -37.71 -8.30 29.98
N TRP A 146 -37.61 -8.56 28.68
CA TRP A 146 -38.75 -8.79 27.79
C TRP A 146 -39.46 -10.11 28.11
N GLU A 147 -38.72 -11.17 28.41
CA GLU A 147 -39.30 -12.47 28.79
C GLU A 147 -40.08 -12.33 30.11
N ASP A 148 -39.52 -11.63 31.08
CA ASP A 148 -40.18 -11.33 32.34
C ASP A 148 -41.43 -10.46 32.13
N ARG A 149 -41.34 -9.41 31.30
CA ARG A 149 -42.50 -8.56 30.94
C ARG A 149 -43.58 -9.37 30.23
N GLN A 150 -43.23 -10.31 29.34
CA GLN A 150 -44.18 -11.21 28.69
C GLN A 150 -44.94 -12.07 29.70
N LYS A 151 -44.23 -12.71 30.64
CA LYS A 151 -44.84 -13.54 31.69
C LYS A 151 -45.76 -12.72 32.58
N VAL A 152 -45.28 -11.57 33.07
CA VAL A 152 -46.06 -10.65 33.91
C VAL A 152 -47.29 -10.14 33.16
N ARG A 153 -47.14 -9.72 31.90
CA ARG A 153 -48.27 -9.27 31.06
C ARG A 153 -49.30 -10.38 30.80
N ALA A 154 -48.86 -11.62 30.63
CA ALA A 154 -49.77 -12.76 30.48
C ALA A 154 -50.58 -13.01 31.77
N GLN A 155 -49.92 -12.93 32.93
CA GLN A 155 -50.58 -13.03 34.24
C GLN A 155 -51.54 -11.84 34.47
N GLU A 156 -51.14 -10.62 34.12
CA GLU A 156 -52.01 -9.43 34.17
C GLU A 156 -53.25 -9.61 33.29
N MET A 157 -53.09 -10.08 32.05
CA MET A 157 -54.24 -10.34 31.16
C MET A 157 -55.17 -11.42 31.73
N ALA A 158 -54.64 -12.46 32.37
CA ALA A 158 -55.43 -13.50 33.01
C ALA A 158 -56.23 -12.94 34.21
N ALA A 159 -55.58 -12.20 35.11
CA ALA A 159 -56.22 -11.58 36.28
C ALA A 159 -57.27 -10.53 35.86
N ILE A 160 -56.97 -9.74 34.82
CA ILE A 160 -57.91 -8.80 34.22
C ILE A 160 -59.11 -9.53 33.60
N SER A 161 -58.88 -10.65 32.90
CA SER A 161 -59.95 -11.45 32.30
C SER A 161 -60.86 -12.07 33.37
N GLU A 162 -60.27 -12.56 34.46
CA GLU A 162 -61.00 -13.07 35.62
C GLU A 162 -61.83 -11.98 36.31
N THR A 163 -61.25 -10.79 36.48
CA THR A 163 -61.96 -9.61 36.99
C THR A 163 -63.15 -9.27 36.08
N ILE A 164 -62.98 -9.29 34.75
CA ILE A 164 -64.10 -9.08 33.81
C ILE A 164 -65.19 -10.14 33.98
N LYS A 165 -64.83 -11.42 34.16
CA LYS A 165 -65.81 -12.50 34.36
C LYS A 165 -66.65 -12.26 35.60
N ILE A 166 -66.01 -11.93 36.73
CA ILE A 166 -66.70 -11.63 37.99
C ILE A 166 -67.58 -10.37 37.86
N LEU A 167 -67.11 -9.35 37.13
CA LEU A 167 -67.89 -8.13 36.85
C LEU A 167 -69.02 -8.33 35.82
N ASN A 168 -68.99 -9.42 35.07
CA ASN A 168 -70.02 -9.81 34.10
C ASN A 168 -70.98 -10.87 34.66
N ASP A 169 -70.73 -11.38 35.87
CA ASP A 169 -71.59 -12.37 36.49
C ASP A 169 -72.98 -11.77 36.78
N ASP A 170 -74.04 -12.53 36.49
CA ASP A 170 -75.42 -12.05 36.54
C ASP A 170 -75.81 -11.63 37.97
N ASP A 171 -75.29 -12.34 38.98
CA ASP A 171 -75.46 -12.00 40.39
C ASP A 171 -74.79 -10.67 40.77
N ALA A 172 -73.60 -10.39 40.19
CA ALA A 172 -72.90 -9.13 40.40
C ALA A 172 -73.62 -7.96 39.71
N LEU A 173 -74.20 -8.20 38.52
CA LEU A 173 -74.98 -7.21 37.78
C LEU A 173 -76.30 -6.87 38.48
N ASP A 174 -77.03 -7.86 38.97
CA ASP A 174 -78.33 -7.66 39.62
C ASP A 174 -78.22 -7.02 41.00
N LEU A 175 -77.17 -7.33 41.76
CA LEU A 175 -76.90 -6.71 43.05
C LEU A 175 -76.44 -5.25 42.91
N PHE A 176 -75.70 -4.90 41.84
CA PHE A 176 -75.29 -3.51 41.56
C PHE A 176 -76.46 -2.63 41.09
N LYS A 177 -77.37 -3.20 40.28
CA LYS A 177 -78.64 -2.53 39.92
C LYS A 177 -79.50 -2.23 41.15
N LYS A 178 -79.47 -3.10 42.18
CA LYS A 178 -80.20 -2.93 43.45
C LYS A 178 -79.54 -1.96 44.43
N THR A 179 -78.22 -1.74 44.34
CA THR A 179 -77.45 -0.93 45.32
C THR A 179 -77.07 0.47 44.83
N LEU A 180 -77.34 0.82 43.57
CA LEU A 180 -77.22 2.19 43.06
C LEU A 180 -78.57 2.93 43.18
N PRO A 181 -78.71 3.95 44.04
CA PRO A 181 -79.83 4.87 43.93
C PRO A 181 -79.72 5.67 42.61
N PRO A 182 -80.84 6.07 41.98
CA PRO A 182 -80.81 6.95 40.82
C PRO A 182 -80.10 8.27 41.17
N PRO A 183 -79.49 8.96 40.19
CA PRO A 183 -78.47 9.99 40.41
C PRO A 183 -78.91 11.27 41.17
N ASN A 184 -80.14 11.32 41.70
CA ASN A 184 -80.76 12.52 42.26
C ASN A 184 -81.35 12.32 43.66
N GLN A 185 -80.90 11.36 44.46
CA GLN A 185 -81.34 11.24 45.86
C GLN A 185 -80.17 11.25 46.83
N GLU A 186 -80.07 12.35 47.58
CA GLU A 186 -79.22 12.50 48.75
C GLU A 186 -79.69 11.55 49.86
N GLU A 187 -78.69 10.89 50.46
CA GLU A 187 -78.66 10.20 51.75
C GLU A 187 -79.83 9.30 52.15
N ALA A 188 -79.58 7.99 52.12
CA ALA A 188 -80.18 7.06 53.07
C ALA A 188 -79.07 6.27 53.77
N PRO A 189 -79.07 6.16 55.12
CA PRO A 189 -78.13 5.32 55.84
C PRO A 189 -78.52 3.85 55.61
N ALA A 190 -77.92 3.23 54.60
CA ALA A 190 -78.08 1.81 54.36
C ALA A 190 -77.26 1.03 55.40
N LEU A 191 -77.98 0.35 56.29
CA LEU A 191 -77.50 -0.62 57.26
C LEU A 191 -76.53 -1.60 56.57
N ILE A 192 -75.26 -1.62 56.98
CA ILE A 192 -74.25 -2.56 56.47
C ILE A 192 -74.62 -3.96 56.98
N GLN A 193 -75.47 -4.64 56.24
CA GLN A 193 -75.60 -6.10 56.34
C GLN A 193 -74.39 -6.71 55.63
N THR A 194 -73.68 -7.58 56.34
CA THR A 194 -72.47 -8.31 55.94
C THR A 194 -72.76 -9.39 54.87
N GLY A 195 -73.41 -9.00 53.78
CA GLY A 195 -73.42 -9.74 52.52
C GLY A 195 -72.33 -9.19 51.62
N SER A 196 -71.61 -10.06 50.89
CA SER A 196 -70.49 -9.70 50.01
C SER A 196 -70.86 -8.52 49.10
N ASN A 197 -70.37 -7.32 49.39
CA ASN A 197 -70.59 -6.16 48.55
C ASN A 197 -69.73 -6.33 47.27
N PRO A 198 -70.33 -6.51 46.08
CA PRO A 198 -69.59 -6.75 44.84
C PRO A 198 -68.70 -5.56 44.46
N ARG A 199 -69.03 -4.34 44.91
CA ARG A 199 -68.15 -3.17 44.76
C ARG A 199 -66.89 -3.30 45.61
N GLN A 200 -67.03 -3.82 46.82
CA GLN A 200 -65.92 -4.07 47.74
C GLN A 200 -65.06 -5.22 47.23
N SER A 201 -65.66 -6.30 46.71
CA SER A 201 -64.95 -7.41 46.08
C SER A 201 -64.20 -6.98 44.80
N ALA A 202 -64.83 -6.20 43.92
CA ALA A 202 -64.17 -5.64 42.74
C ALA A 202 -63.04 -4.66 43.12
N TYR A 203 -63.22 -3.88 44.19
CA TYR A 203 -62.16 -3.03 44.74
C TYR A 203 -60.98 -3.86 45.26
N GLU A 204 -61.25 -4.87 46.08
CA GLU A 204 -60.22 -5.76 46.65
C GLU A 204 -59.45 -6.46 45.55
N MET A 205 -60.14 -7.07 44.58
CA MET A 205 -59.52 -7.74 43.44
C MET A 205 -58.68 -6.78 42.58
N LEU A 206 -59.22 -5.60 42.23
CA LEU A 206 -58.46 -4.61 41.45
C LEU A 206 -57.25 -4.07 42.23
N MET A 207 -57.36 -3.95 43.56
CA MET A 207 -56.29 -3.43 44.40
C MET A 207 -55.21 -4.48 44.69
N ASP A 208 -55.60 -5.75 44.82
CA ASP A 208 -54.67 -6.87 44.94
C ASP A 208 -53.94 -7.09 43.62
N THR A 209 -54.66 -7.10 42.50
CA THR A 209 -54.06 -7.12 41.15
C THR A 209 -53.15 -5.90 40.94
N ALA A 210 -53.53 -4.71 41.41
CA ALA A 210 -52.68 -3.51 41.30
C ALA A 210 -51.40 -3.61 42.14
N LYS A 211 -51.44 -4.25 43.31
CA LYS A 211 -50.27 -4.46 44.18
C LYS A 211 -49.36 -5.55 43.64
N GLU A 212 -49.94 -6.66 43.22
CA GLU A 212 -49.22 -7.81 42.66
C GLU A 212 -48.43 -7.41 41.41
N PHE A 213 -49.08 -6.70 40.49
CA PHE A 213 -48.49 -6.29 39.21
C PHE A 213 -47.92 -4.86 39.22
N LYS A 214 -47.94 -4.17 40.36
CA LYS A 214 -47.45 -2.80 40.56
C LYS A 214 -47.98 -1.80 39.51
N LYS A 215 -49.25 -1.92 39.11
CA LYS A 215 -49.88 -1.05 38.11
C LYS A 215 -50.66 0.09 38.77
N PRO A 216 -50.14 1.33 38.77
CA PRO A 216 -50.82 2.47 39.41
C PRO A 216 -52.16 2.80 38.77
N GLN A 217 -52.35 2.44 37.49
CA GLN A 217 -53.60 2.62 36.76
C GLN A 217 -54.71 1.70 37.28
N LEU A 218 -54.39 0.46 37.68
CA LEU A 218 -55.34 -0.46 38.33
C LEU A 218 -55.70 0.02 39.74
N ALA A 219 -54.73 0.55 40.49
CA ALA A 219 -54.98 1.14 41.81
C ALA A 219 -55.90 2.38 41.73
N ALA A 220 -55.67 3.25 40.75
CA ALA A 220 -56.51 4.41 40.49
C ALA A 220 -57.93 4.00 40.05
N LEU A 221 -58.06 2.92 39.26
CA LEU A 221 -59.35 2.35 38.88
C LEU A 221 -60.08 1.77 40.10
N ALA A 222 -59.40 1.00 40.95
CA ALA A 222 -59.94 0.47 42.19
C ALA A 222 -60.53 1.59 43.07
N MET A 223 -59.79 2.68 43.26
CA MET A 223 -60.25 3.84 44.05
C MET A 223 -61.52 4.49 43.47
N ARG A 224 -61.63 4.57 42.14
CA ARG A 224 -62.85 5.08 41.46
C ARG A 224 -64.03 4.12 41.57
N VAL A 225 -63.78 2.81 41.59
CA VAL A 225 -64.81 1.78 41.84
C VAL A 225 -65.33 1.91 43.27
N ARG A 226 -64.43 2.08 44.25
CA ARG A 226 -64.79 2.25 45.66
C ARG A 226 -65.62 3.52 45.91
N SER A 227 -65.27 4.64 45.26
CA SER A 227 -66.00 5.91 45.41
C SER A 227 -67.34 5.97 44.67
N GLY A 228 -67.66 4.99 43.82
CA GLY A 228 -68.86 5.01 42.99
C GLY A 228 -68.86 6.04 41.86
N ALA A 229 -67.73 6.70 41.61
CA ALA A 229 -67.57 7.73 40.58
C ALA A 229 -67.62 7.17 39.14
N ILE A 230 -67.57 5.85 38.98
CA ILE A 230 -67.64 5.16 37.70
C ILE A 230 -68.62 3.97 37.78
N ASN A 231 -69.46 3.81 36.75
CA ASN A 231 -70.34 2.66 36.62
C ASN A 231 -69.61 1.45 36.04
N MET A 232 -70.22 0.26 36.14
CA MET A 232 -69.58 -1.00 35.68
C MET A 232 -69.23 -0.99 34.18
N ASP A 233 -70.01 -0.32 33.34
CA ASP A 233 -69.68 -0.17 31.92
C ASP A 233 -68.42 0.68 31.70
N GLY A 234 -68.22 1.71 32.53
CA GLY A 234 -66.98 2.51 32.54
C GLY A 234 -65.77 1.69 33.01
N VAL A 235 -65.95 0.81 34.01
CA VAL A 235 -64.90 -0.12 34.47
C VAL A 235 -64.51 -1.08 33.35
N LYS A 236 -65.48 -1.75 32.71
CA LYS A 236 -65.25 -2.66 31.57
C LYS A 236 -64.53 -1.96 30.42
N LYS A 237 -64.94 -0.73 30.06
CA LYS A 237 -64.27 0.07 29.02
C LYS A 237 -62.83 0.44 29.38
N MET A 238 -62.55 0.80 30.64
CA MET A 238 -61.19 1.10 31.09
C MET A 238 -60.31 -0.14 31.07
N ILE A 239 -60.84 -1.28 31.50
CA ILE A 239 -60.15 -2.57 31.44
C ILE A 239 -59.86 -2.98 29.98
N GLN A 240 -60.84 -2.89 29.08
CA GLN A 240 -60.65 -3.16 27.65
C GLN A 240 -59.58 -2.24 27.02
N LYS A 241 -59.54 -0.97 27.42
CA LYS A 241 -58.47 -0.05 27.01
C LYS A 241 -57.09 -0.51 27.52
N MET A 242 -57.00 -1.01 28.75
CA MET A 242 -55.75 -1.55 29.29
C MET A 242 -55.27 -2.78 28.52
N ILE A 243 -56.17 -3.71 28.17
CA ILE A 243 -55.84 -4.85 27.30
C ILE A 243 -55.31 -4.37 25.93
N GLY A 244 -55.97 -3.36 25.35
CA GLY A 244 -55.54 -2.76 24.09
C GLY A 244 -54.14 -2.13 24.16
N VAL A 245 -53.82 -1.43 25.26
CA VAL A 245 -52.49 -0.86 25.50
C VAL A 245 -51.45 -1.96 25.66
N LEU A 246 -51.70 -2.96 26.51
CA LEU A 246 -50.78 -4.08 26.73
C LEU A 246 -50.47 -4.85 25.43
N GLY A 247 -51.48 -5.05 24.57
CA GLY A 247 -51.29 -5.68 23.26
C GLY A 247 -50.46 -4.84 22.29
N GLN A 248 -50.55 -3.51 22.34
CA GLN A 248 -49.71 -2.62 21.52
C GLN A 248 -48.28 -2.51 22.05
N GLU A 249 -48.10 -2.50 23.37
CA GLU A 249 -46.79 -2.56 23.99
C GLU A 249 -46.08 -3.86 23.60
N GLN A 250 -46.78 -5.02 23.64
CA GLN A 250 -46.22 -6.30 23.22
C GLN A 250 -45.75 -6.29 21.76
N LYS A 251 -46.56 -5.75 20.84
CA LYS A 251 -46.14 -5.62 19.43
C LYS A 251 -44.93 -4.71 19.24
N THR A 252 -44.80 -3.66 20.06
CA THR A 252 -43.66 -2.73 19.99
C THR A 252 -42.40 -3.40 20.54
N ASP A 253 -42.55 -4.09 21.65
CA ASP A 253 -41.52 -4.92 22.30
C ASP A 253 -41.00 -6.02 21.33
N ASP A 254 -41.90 -6.74 20.65
CA ASP A 254 -41.54 -7.79 19.69
C ASP A 254 -40.73 -7.22 18.51
N LYS A 255 -41.16 -6.07 17.96
CA LYS A 255 -40.42 -5.37 16.90
C LYS A 255 -39.04 -4.92 17.36
N GLN A 256 -38.92 -4.44 18.60
CA GLN A 256 -37.65 -4.00 19.16
C GLN A 256 -36.67 -5.18 19.33
N LYS A 257 -37.19 -6.35 19.74
CA LYS A 257 -36.41 -7.59 19.81
C LYS A 257 -35.91 -8.01 18.43
N ASP A 258 -36.78 -8.06 17.43
CA ASP A 258 -36.41 -8.41 16.06
C ASP A 258 -35.36 -7.44 15.50
N TRP A 259 -35.52 -6.14 15.76
CA TRP A 259 -34.54 -5.12 15.39
C TRP A 259 -33.18 -5.34 16.06
N CYS A 260 -33.17 -5.61 17.37
CA CYS A 260 -31.95 -5.86 18.13
C CYS A 260 -31.18 -7.09 17.61
N VAL A 261 -31.87 -8.19 17.29
CA VAL A 261 -31.27 -9.39 16.69
C VAL A 261 -30.72 -9.09 15.29
N ALA A 262 -31.49 -8.40 14.45
CA ALA A 262 -31.05 -8.04 13.10
C ALA A 262 -29.82 -7.13 13.12
N GLU A 263 -29.80 -6.12 14.00
CA GLU A 263 -28.70 -5.16 14.09
C GLU A 263 -27.43 -5.80 14.67
N THR A 264 -27.54 -6.74 15.61
CA THR A 264 -26.37 -7.51 16.10
C THR A 264 -25.75 -8.35 15.00
N HIS A 265 -26.56 -9.07 14.20
CA HIS A 265 -26.05 -9.82 13.05
C HIS A 265 -25.40 -8.90 12.00
N LYS A 266 -26.03 -7.77 11.68
CA LYS A 266 -25.50 -6.82 10.71
C LYS A 266 -24.15 -6.24 11.17
N ASN A 267 -24.02 -5.91 12.44
CA ASN A 267 -22.77 -5.35 12.97
C ASN A 267 -21.68 -6.41 13.15
N ALA A 268 -22.03 -7.67 13.43
CA ALA A 268 -21.09 -8.79 13.39
C ALA A 268 -20.53 -9.01 11.97
N ASN A 269 -21.39 -9.03 10.94
CA ASN A 269 -20.94 -9.15 9.55
C ASN A 269 -20.04 -7.97 9.15
N LYS A 270 -20.41 -6.74 9.49
CA LYS A 270 -19.55 -5.57 9.25
C LYS A 270 -18.19 -5.68 9.94
N LYS A 271 -18.14 -6.19 11.17
CA LYS A 271 -16.88 -6.43 11.89
C LYS A 271 -16.00 -7.40 11.11
N ASP A 272 -16.56 -8.51 10.64
CA ASP A 272 -15.82 -9.54 9.90
C ASP A 272 -15.38 -9.04 8.51
N ASP A 273 -16.23 -8.27 7.82
CA ASP A 273 -15.88 -7.60 6.56
C ASP A 273 -14.72 -6.62 6.77
N THR A 274 -14.76 -5.79 7.82
CA THR A 274 -13.68 -4.85 8.15
C THR A 274 -12.40 -5.57 8.58
N GLU A 275 -12.48 -6.67 9.34
CA GLU A 275 -11.32 -7.51 9.66
C GLU A 275 -10.67 -8.07 8.38
N THR A 276 -11.49 -8.53 7.43
CA THR A 276 -10.99 -9.01 6.13
C THR A 276 -10.32 -7.87 5.35
N GLN A 277 -10.91 -6.68 5.32
CA GLN A 277 -10.32 -5.51 4.66
C GLN A 277 -8.96 -5.13 5.25
N ILE A 278 -8.78 -5.20 6.58
CA ILE A 278 -7.49 -4.96 7.22
C ILE A 278 -6.46 -5.99 6.73
N THR A 279 -6.81 -7.28 6.71
CA THR A 279 -5.87 -8.31 6.24
C THR A 279 -5.48 -8.15 4.76
N ASP A 280 -6.41 -7.72 3.92
CA ASP A 280 -6.15 -7.41 2.51
C ASP A 280 -5.23 -6.19 2.36
N LEU A 281 -5.45 -5.14 3.16
CA LEU A 281 -4.60 -3.95 3.20
C LEU A 281 -3.20 -4.28 3.70
N GLU A 282 -3.06 -5.06 4.78
CA GLU A 282 -1.76 -5.52 5.29
C GLU A 282 -0.98 -6.31 4.23
N THR A 283 -1.67 -7.19 3.49
CA THR A 283 -1.05 -7.95 2.39
C THR A 283 -0.59 -7.02 1.25
N LYS A 284 -1.37 -6.00 0.90
CA LYS A 284 -0.98 -4.99 -0.10
C LYS A 284 0.22 -4.16 0.37
N LEU A 285 0.23 -3.77 1.64
CA LEU A 285 1.32 -3.02 2.26
C LEU A 285 2.62 -3.81 2.21
N SER A 286 2.59 -5.12 2.51
CA SER A 286 3.78 -5.98 2.39
C SER A 286 4.34 -5.98 0.96
N LYS A 287 3.47 -6.11 -0.05
CA LYS A 287 3.87 -6.08 -1.46
C LYS A 287 4.42 -4.71 -1.89
N LEU A 288 3.86 -3.63 -1.35
CA LEU A 288 4.36 -2.28 -1.62
C LEU A 288 5.73 -2.05 -0.98
N LYS A 289 5.96 -2.55 0.24
CA LYS A 289 7.28 -2.53 0.89
C LYS A 289 8.33 -3.25 0.05
N GLU A 290 8.03 -4.50 -0.36
CA GLU A 290 8.91 -5.25 -1.25
C GLU A 290 9.19 -4.51 -2.56
N LYS A 291 8.16 -3.88 -3.17
CA LYS A 291 8.33 -3.10 -4.39
C LYS A 291 9.22 -1.86 -4.19
N VAL A 292 9.07 -1.15 -3.07
CA VAL A 292 9.92 -0.01 -2.71
C VAL A 292 11.36 -0.44 -2.54
N ASP A 293 11.60 -1.56 -1.86
CA ASP A 293 12.94 -2.12 -1.66
C ASP A 293 13.60 -2.49 -2.99
N VAL A 294 12.89 -3.25 -3.84
CA VAL A 294 13.38 -3.65 -5.18
C VAL A 294 13.66 -2.43 -6.06
N LEU A 295 12.76 -1.45 -6.11
CA LEU A 295 12.99 -0.23 -6.91
C LEU A 295 14.19 0.58 -6.40
N THR A 296 14.40 0.63 -5.09
CA THR A 296 15.54 1.31 -4.49
C THR A 296 16.86 0.62 -4.86
N GLU A 297 16.90 -0.71 -4.79
CA GLU A 297 18.06 -1.50 -5.22
C GLU A 297 18.34 -1.34 -6.71
N GLU A 298 17.32 -1.45 -7.56
CA GLU A 298 17.47 -1.29 -9.00
C GLU A 298 17.97 0.10 -9.39
N ILE A 299 17.47 1.17 -8.75
CA ILE A 299 17.96 2.53 -8.99
C ILE A 299 19.43 2.63 -8.58
N ALA A 300 19.82 2.06 -7.44
CA ALA A 300 21.22 2.08 -6.99
C ALA A 300 22.14 1.35 -7.97
N THR A 301 21.74 0.18 -8.46
CA THR A 301 22.49 -0.60 -9.45
C THR A 301 22.64 0.18 -10.77
N VAL A 302 21.55 0.67 -11.36
CA VAL A 302 21.62 1.38 -12.65
C VAL A 302 22.38 2.70 -12.51
N THR A 303 22.27 3.39 -11.37
CA THR A 303 23.07 4.60 -11.11
C THR A 303 24.56 4.29 -11.03
N GLN A 304 24.94 3.13 -10.50
CA GLN A 304 26.33 2.69 -10.50
C GLN A 304 26.80 2.33 -11.91
N GLU A 305 25.99 1.60 -12.68
CA GLU A 305 26.30 1.28 -14.08
C GLU A 305 26.51 2.54 -14.94
N ILE A 306 25.71 3.60 -14.74
CA ILE A 306 25.92 4.90 -15.41
C ILE A 306 27.29 5.49 -15.08
N LYS A 307 27.69 5.48 -13.80
CA LYS A 307 29.01 5.99 -13.39
C LYS A 307 30.15 5.20 -14.02
N ASP A 308 30.02 3.88 -14.06
CA ASP A 308 31.03 3.00 -14.65
C ASP A 308 31.12 3.23 -16.17
N LEU A 309 29.99 3.48 -16.84
CA LEU A 309 29.94 3.85 -18.26
C LEU A 309 30.57 5.22 -18.52
N ASP A 310 30.27 6.23 -17.71
CA ASP A 310 30.88 7.56 -17.80
C ASP A 310 32.40 7.51 -17.63
N GLU A 311 32.89 6.73 -16.65
CA GLU A 311 34.33 6.51 -16.44
C GLU A 311 34.95 5.81 -17.66
N SER A 312 34.31 4.78 -18.21
CA SER A 312 34.78 4.10 -19.42
C SER A 312 34.85 5.05 -20.64
N VAL A 313 33.87 5.94 -20.83
CA VAL A 313 33.88 6.93 -21.92
C VAL A 313 35.00 7.95 -21.71
N LYS A 314 35.22 8.38 -20.48
CA LYS A 314 36.29 9.31 -20.11
C LYS A 314 37.67 8.69 -20.37
N ASP A 315 37.91 7.48 -19.89
CA ASP A 315 39.18 6.77 -20.08
C ASP A 315 39.48 6.53 -21.56
N ALA A 316 38.47 6.10 -22.34
CA ALA A 316 38.61 5.95 -23.79
C ALA A 316 38.95 7.28 -24.46
N THR A 317 38.34 8.39 -24.01
CA THR A 317 38.62 9.73 -24.53
C THR A 317 40.04 10.19 -24.20
N GLU A 318 40.52 9.97 -22.97
CA GLU A 318 41.89 10.29 -22.57
C GLU A 318 42.91 9.48 -23.37
N GLN A 319 42.67 8.18 -23.54
CA GLN A 319 43.49 7.31 -24.37
C GLN A 319 43.54 7.82 -25.81
N ARG A 320 42.39 8.18 -26.39
CA ARG A 320 42.33 8.68 -27.78
C ARG A 320 43.07 10.00 -27.96
N GLN A 321 43.04 10.89 -26.96
CA GLN A 321 43.83 12.13 -26.97
C GLN A 321 45.33 11.85 -26.99
N GLN A 322 45.78 10.84 -26.23
CA GLN A 322 47.18 10.42 -26.21
C GLN A 322 47.60 9.78 -27.54
N GLU A 323 46.81 8.85 -28.07
CA GLU A 323 47.06 8.22 -29.38
C GLU A 323 47.13 9.25 -30.51
N LYS A 324 46.19 10.20 -30.55
CA LYS A 324 46.20 11.29 -31.54
C LYS A 324 47.48 12.13 -31.46
N LYS A 325 47.98 12.39 -30.25
CA LYS A 325 49.22 13.15 -30.04
C LYS A 325 50.44 12.38 -30.55
N GLU A 326 50.49 11.08 -30.27
CA GLU A 326 51.55 10.18 -30.75
C GLU A 326 51.53 10.08 -32.29
N PHE A 327 50.34 9.87 -32.89
CA PHE A 327 50.14 9.87 -34.33
C PHE A 327 50.62 11.17 -34.99
N THR A 328 50.30 12.33 -34.40
CA THR A 328 50.74 13.62 -34.93
C THR A 328 52.27 13.77 -34.90
N GLN A 329 52.92 13.25 -33.86
CA GLN A 329 54.39 13.23 -33.76
C GLN A 329 55.00 12.28 -34.79
N GLU A 330 54.48 11.06 -34.91
CA GLU A 330 54.93 10.07 -35.88
C GLU A 330 54.79 10.58 -37.32
N MET A 331 53.65 11.19 -37.66
CA MET A 331 53.45 11.81 -38.98
C MET A 331 54.45 12.93 -39.27
N SER A 332 54.80 13.74 -38.27
CA SER A 332 55.83 14.77 -38.42
C SER A 332 57.20 14.15 -38.70
N GLU A 333 57.58 13.10 -37.95
CA GLU A 333 58.85 12.39 -38.11
C GLU A 333 58.96 11.68 -39.46
N LEU A 334 57.90 10.97 -39.89
CA LEU A 334 57.83 10.29 -41.18
C LEU A 334 57.94 11.28 -42.36
N ASN A 335 57.24 12.42 -42.28
CA ASN A 335 57.33 13.47 -43.30
C ASN A 335 58.73 14.09 -43.37
N LEU A 336 59.38 14.33 -42.22
CA LEU A 336 60.76 14.84 -42.18
C LEU A 336 61.73 13.81 -42.78
N ALA A 337 61.60 12.54 -42.44
CA ALA A 337 62.43 11.46 -43.00
C ALA A 337 62.26 11.37 -44.53
N LYS A 338 61.03 11.38 -45.03
CA LYS A 338 60.74 11.41 -46.46
C LYS A 338 61.31 12.65 -47.15
N ALA A 339 61.22 13.83 -46.54
CA ALA A 339 61.77 15.06 -47.09
C ALA A 339 63.31 15.05 -47.15
N LEU A 340 63.97 14.43 -46.17
CA LEU A 340 65.42 14.23 -46.18
C LEU A 340 65.85 13.26 -47.29
N LEU A 341 65.14 12.15 -47.44
CA LEU A 341 65.42 11.16 -48.49
C LEU A 341 65.19 11.72 -49.91
N ASN A 342 64.20 12.59 -50.10
CA ASN A 342 63.98 13.25 -51.40
C ASN A 342 65.05 14.29 -51.77
N LYS A 343 65.80 14.81 -50.78
CA LYS A 343 66.90 15.76 -51.00
C LYS A 343 68.24 15.08 -51.27
N ALA A 344 68.38 13.80 -50.90
CA ALA A 344 69.59 13.00 -51.06
C ALA A 344 69.71 12.42 -52.48
#